data_AF-I3MN19-F1
#
_entry.id   AF-I3MN19-F1
#
_cell.length_a   1.000
_cell.length_b   1.000
_cell.length_c   1.000
_cell.angle_alpha   90.00
_cell.angle_beta   90.00
_cell.angle_gamma   90.00
#
_symmetry.space_group_name_H-M   'P 1'
#
loop_
_entity.id
_entity.type
_entity.pdbx_description
1 polymer ?
#
loop_
_entity_poly.entity_id
_entity_poly.type
_entity_poly.pdbx_seq_one_letter_code
_entity_poly.pdbx_strand_id
1 'polypeptide(L)'
;MMVKGLEANKREQKEKQKFPPCNAEWSATKGSRFWCSQKSGGVSRDWIGVPRKLYKPGAKEPRCVCVRTTGPPSDQLPDNPTHTNRGDLDDPNLGEYTGCPPLAITCSFPL
;
A
#
# COMPACT_ATOMS: atom_id res chain seq x y z
N MET A 1 9.48 29.61 7.35
CA MET A 1 8.97 28.26 7.71
C MET A 1 8.10 27.59 6.63
N MET A 2 7.86 28.18 5.45
CA MET A 2 6.93 27.61 4.46
C MET A 2 7.51 26.52 3.54
N VAL A 3 8.82 26.57 3.24
CA VAL A 3 9.46 25.65 2.28
C VAL A 3 9.43 24.19 2.77
N LYS A 4 9.69 23.98 4.07
CA LYS A 4 9.65 22.64 4.69
C LYS A 4 8.26 21.99 4.63
N GLY A 5 7.18 22.78 4.75
CA GLY A 5 5.81 22.28 4.65
C GLY A 5 5.44 21.83 3.24
N LEU A 6 5.84 22.61 2.22
CA LEU A 6 5.64 22.26 0.81
C LEU A 6 6.37 20.97 0.42
N GLU A 7 7.61 20.79 0.88
CA GLU A 7 8.38 19.57 0.63
C GLU A 7 7.78 18.34 1.31
N ALA A 8 7.33 18.49 2.56
CA ALA A 8 6.64 17.42 3.28
C ALA A 8 5.37 16.97 2.54
N ASN A 9 4.54 17.92 2.09
CA ASN A 9 3.33 17.62 1.32
C ASN A 9 3.64 16.89 0.01
N LYS A 10 4.69 17.31 -0.71
CA LYS A 10 5.10 16.63 -1.96
C LYS A 10 5.55 15.20 -1.71
N ARG A 11 6.28 14.93 -0.62
CA ARG A 11 6.73 13.58 -0.24
C ARG A 11 5.55 12.70 0.12
N GLU A 12 4.61 13.22 0.91
CA GLU A 12 3.40 12.51 1.30
C GLU A 12 2.53 12.18 0.08
N GLN A 13 2.39 13.11 -0.87
CA GLN A 13 1.67 12.86 -2.11
C GLN A 13 2.32 11.76 -2.96
N LYS A 14 3.65 11.79 -3.14
CA LYS A 14 4.37 10.73 -3.86
C LYS A 14 4.16 9.36 -3.21
N GLU A 15 4.28 9.30 -1.90
CA GLU A 15 4.07 8.07 -1.14
C GLU A 15 2.62 7.59 -1.21
N LYS A 16 1.65 8.52 -1.24
CA LYS A 16 0.23 8.18 -1.44
C LYS A 16 -0.02 7.63 -2.85
N GLN A 17 0.68 8.12 -3.87
CA GLN A 17 0.57 7.58 -5.23
C GLN A 17 1.19 6.18 -5.33
N LYS A 18 2.35 5.96 -4.69
CA LYS A 18 3.01 4.65 -4.62
C LYS A 18 2.21 3.64 -3.79
N PHE A 19 1.80 4.05 -2.60
CA PHE A 19 1.12 3.23 -1.60
C PHE A 19 -0.21 3.87 -1.19
N PRO A 20 -1.23 3.84 -2.07
CA PRO A 20 -2.53 4.38 -1.75
C PRO A 20 -3.15 3.60 -0.57
N PRO A 21 -3.84 4.29 0.36
CA PRO A 21 -4.56 3.63 1.44
C PRO A 21 -5.56 2.58 0.93
N CYS A 22 -5.69 1.48 1.66
CA CYS A 22 -6.73 0.48 1.39
C CYS A 22 -8.12 1.07 1.57
N ASN A 23 -9.11 0.45 0.92
CA ASN A 23 -10.49 0.57 1.37
C ASN A 23 -10.66 -0.30 2.63
N ALA A 24 -11.52 0.14 3.54
CA ALA A 24 -11.73 -0.51 4.83
C ALA A 24 -13.20 -0.51 5.22
N GLU A 25 -13.63 -1.60 5.85
CA GLU A 25 -14.94 -1.76 6.47
C GLU A 25 -14.72 -2.43 7.83
N TRP A 26 -15.50 -2.03 8.83
CA TRP A 26 -15.59 -2.72 10.10
C TRP A 26 -17.03 -2.85 10.53
N SER A 27 -17.37 -3.99 11.11
CA SER A 27 -18.66 -4.19 11.79
C SER A 27 -18.49 -5.08 13.00
N ALA A 28 -19.35 -4.91 14.00
CA ALA A 28 -19.34 -5.72 15.21
C ALA A 28 -19.66 -7.21 14.95
N THR A 29 -20.27 -7.56 13.82
CA THR A 29 -20.63 -8.95 13.49
C THR A 29 -19.62 -9.65 12.59
N LYS A 30 -18.90 -8.91 11.74
CA LYS A 30 -17.96 -9.48 10.75
C LYS A 30 -16.49 -9.16 11.03
N GLY A 31 -16.21 -8.26 11.98
CA GLY A 31 -14.87 -7.74 12.21
C GLY A 31 -14.41 -6.78 11.11
N SER A 32 -13.10 -6.75 10.88
CA SER A 32 -12.44 -5.83 9.93
C SER A 32 -12.29 -6.46 8.56
N ARG A 33 -12.46 -5.67 7.51
CA ARG A 33 -12.16 -6.06 6.13
C ARG A 33 -11.37 -4.96 5.44
N PHE A 34 -10.26 -5.33 4.80
CA PHE A 34 -9.47 -4.45 3.94
C PHE A 34 -9.49 -4.97 2.52
N TRP A 35 -9.56 -4.07 1.54
CA TRP A 35 -9.42 -4.46 0.14
C TRP A 35 -8.82 -3.37 -0.71
N CYS A 36 -8.27 -3.81 -1.83
CA CYS A 36 -7.75 -2.97 -2.88
C CYS A 36 -8.65 -3.08 -4.11
N SER A 37 -8.80 -1.97 -4.83
CA SER A 37 -9.48 -1.90 -6.12
C SER A 37 -8.76 -0.88 -7.00
N GLN A 38 -9.18 -0.71 -8.26
CA GLN A 38 -8.64 0.33 -9.14
C GLN A 38 -8.76 1.74 -8.56
N LYS A 39 -9.62 1.94 -7.55
CA LYS A 39 -9.74 3.18 -6.79
C LYS A 39 -9.70 2.93 -5.29
N SER A 40 -8.60 3.33 -4.64
CA SER A 40 -8.42 3.20 -3.19
C SER A 40 -7.72 4.44 -2.64
N GLY A 41 -8.13 4.91 -1.46
CA GLY A 41 -7.50 6.08 -0.81
C GLY A 41 -7.56 7.39 -1.61
N GLY A 42 -8.51 7.50 -2.55
CA GLY A 42 -8.63 8.65 -3.45
C GLY A 42 -7.67 8.66 -4.65
N VAL A 43 -6.97 7.54 -4.91
CA VAL A 43 -6.07 7.38 -6.07
C VAL A 43 -6.72 6.40 -7.05
N SER A 44 -6.75 6.77 -8.34
CA SER A 44 -7.21 5.90 -9.43
C SER A 44 -6.01 5.39 -10.21
N ARG A 45 -6.02 4.10 -10.55
CA ARG A 45 -4.87 3.36 -11.10
C ARG A 45 -5.34 2.20 -12.00
N ASP A 46 -4.46 1.73 -12.84
CA ASP A 46 -4.65 0.62 -13.80
C ASP A 46 -4.46 -0.78 -13.18
N TRP A 47 -4.12 -0.86 -11.89
CA TRP A 47 -3.92 -2.10 -11.14
C TRP A 47 -4.70 -2.12 -9.83
N ILE A 48 -5.01 -3.32 -9.33
CA ILE A 48 -5.72 -3.53 -8.07
C ILE A 48 -4.71 -3.70 -6.91
N GLY A 49 -3.76 -4.61 -7.05
CA GLY A 49 -2.76 -4.88 -6.02
C GLY A 49 -3.33 -5.55 -4.77
N VAL A 50 -2.52 -5.64 -3.74
CA VAL A 50 -2.83 -6.41 -2.52
C VAL A 50 -2.72 -5.55 -1.27
N PRO A 51 -3.55 -5.78 -0.22
CA PRO A 51 -3.39 -5.12 1.06
C PRO A 51 -2.07 -5.51 1.75
N ARG A 52 -1.33 -4.52 2.24
CA ARG A 52 -0.12 -4.67 3.06
C ARG A 52 -0.11 -3.66 4.19
N LYS A 53 0.61 -3.99 5.26
CA LYS A 53 0.94 -3.09 6.36
C LYS A 53 2.15 -2.27 5.95
N LEU A 54 2.05 -0.94 5.91
CA LEU A 54 3.21 -0.07 5.75
C LEU A 54 3.62 0.50 7.10
N TYR A 55 4.87 0.23 7.47
CA TYR A 55 5.49 0.72 8.70
C TYR A 55 6.20 2.04 8.42
N LYS A 56 5.95 3.04 9.27
CA LYS A 56 6.63 4.33 9.22
C LYS A 56 7.36 4.60 10.52
N PRO A 57 8.61 5.09 10.48
CA PRO A 57 9.30 5.56 11.68
C PRO A 57 8.45 6.59 12.41
N GLY A 58 8.24 6.38 13.71
CA GLY A 58 7.45 7.27 14.57
C GLY A 58 5.94 7.06 14.54
N ALA A 59 5.39 6.21 13.66
CA ALA A 59 3.99 5.82 13.71
C ALA A 59 3.77 4.72 14.75
N LYS A 60 2.69 4.82 15.54
CA LYS A 60 2.34 3.80 16.55
C LYS A 60 1.84 2.50 15.92
N GLU A 61 1.15 2.60 14.79
CA GLU A 61 0.53 1.47 14.10
C GLU A 61 0.83 1.54 12.60
N PRO A 62 0.97 0.38 11.93
CA PRO A 62 1.12 0.36 10.49
C PRO A 62 -0.18 0.77 9.80
N ARG A 63 -0.07 1.46 8.67
CA ARG A 63 -1.23 1.79 7.83
C ARG A 63 -1.49 0.69 6.79
N CYS A 64 -2.76 0.43 6.46
CA CYS A 64 -3.08 -0.43 5.33
C CYS A 64 -2.84 0.32 4.01
N VAL A 65 -2.08 -0.29 3.11
CA VAL A 65 -1.82 0.23 1.76
C VAL A 65 -2.04 -0.83 0.70
N CYS A 66 -2.37 -0.38 -0.51
CA CYS A 66 -2.40 -1.24 -1.68
C CYS A 66 -1.06 -1.23 -2.40
N VAL A 67 -0.56 -2.43 -2.72
CA VAL A 67 0.79 -2.64 -3.27
C VAL A 67 0.70 -3.32 -4.63
N ARG A 68 1.38 -2.77 -5.63
CA ARG A 68 1.41 -3.30 -6.99
C ARG A 68 2.21 -4.60 -6.97
N THR A 69 1.69 -5.65 -7.58
CA THR A 69 2.28 -7.00 -7.52
C THR A 69 2.99 -7.41 -8.80
N THR A 70 2.99 -6.54 -9.82
CA THR A 70 3.51 -6.83 -11.16
C THR A 70 4.24 -5.62 -11.75
N GLY A 71 5.15 -5.88 -12.67
CA GLY A 71 5.94 -4.85 -13.36
C GLY A 71 7.13 -4.35 -12.52
N PRO A 72 7.86 -3.33 -13.02
CA PRO A 72 8.99 -2.77 -12.31
C PRO A 72 8.54 -2.03 -11.03
N PRO A 73 9.39 -1.98 -9.98
CA PRO A 73 9.14 -1.19 -8.79
C PRO A 73 8.98 0.30 -9.12
N SER A 74 8.09 0.98 -8.41
CA SER A 74 7.76 2.40 -8.65
C SER A 74 8.94 3.35 -8.39
N ASP A 75 9.90 2.94 -7.57
CA ASP A 75 11.08 3.74 -7.21
C ASP A 75 12.32 3.45 -8.07
N GLN A 76 12.26 2.44 -8.95
CA GLN A 76 13.39 2.07 -9.80
C GLN A 76 13.16 2.49 -11.25
N LEU A 77 14.26 2.72 -11.98
CA LEU A 77 14.20 2.90 -13.43
C LEU A 77 13.69 1.60 -14.07
N PRO A 78 12.77 1.69 -15.07
CA PRO A 78 12.16 0.51 -15.71
C PRO A 78 13.17 -0.51 -16.25
N ASP A 79 14.34 -0.03 -16.68
CA ASP A 79 15.37 -0.81 -17.36
C ASP A 79 16.45 -1.37 -16.43
N ASN A 80 16.26 -1.32 -15.11
CA ASN A 80 17.19 -1.97 -14.18
C ASN A 80 17.04 -3.51 -14.32
N PRO A 81 18.06 -4.25 -14.79
CA PRO A 81 17.95 -5.68 -15.07
C PRO A 81 17.81 -6.56 -13.81
N THR A 82 17.79 -5.96 -12.62
CA THR A 82 17.78 -6.68 -11.33
C THR A 82 16.40 -6.77 -10.68
N HIS A 83 15.35 -6.18 -11.27
CA HIS A 83 14.01 -6.31 -10.71
C HIS A 83 13.33 -7.63 -11.12
N THR A 84 12.51 -8.17 -10.22
CA THR A 84 11.84 -9.47 -10.39
C THR A 84 10.44 -9.33 -11.01
N ASN A 85 10.10 -8.15 -11.55
CA ASN A 85 8.76 -7.78 -12.03
C ASN A 85 7.64 -7.99 -11.01
N ARG A 86 7.94 -7.86 -9.70
CA ARG A 86 7.00 -8.04 -8.58
C ARG A 86 6.34 -6.73 -8.09
N GLY A 87 6.39 -5.67 -8.91
CA GLY A 87 5.92 -4.34 -8.54
C GLY A 87 6.63 -3.82 -7.31
N ASP A 88 5.87 -3.40 -6.30
CA ASP A 88 6.38 -2.80 -5.07
C ASP A 88 6.37 -3.76 -3.87
N LEU A 89 6.19 -5.07 -4.10
CA LEU A 89 6.12 -6.08 -3.03
C LEU A 89 7.38 -6.20 -2.19
N ASP A 90 8.54 -5.84 -2.74
CA ASP A 90 9.85 -6.00 -2.09
C ASP A 90 10.27 -4.74 -1.30
N ASP A 91 9.36 -3.78 -1.07
CA ASP A 91 9.64 -2.62 -0.22
C ASP A 91 9.86 -3.07 1.24
N PRO A 92 11.00 -2.72 1.87
CA PRO A 92 11.38 -3.24 3.19
C PRO A 92 10.47 -2.76 4.32
N ASN A 93 9.64 -1.74 4.09
CA ASN A 93 8.72 -1.22 5.09
C ASN A 93 7.34 -1.88 5.00
N LEU A 94 7.16 -2.89 4.14
CA LEU A 94 5.92 -3.62 4.00
C LEU A 94 5.90 -4.89 4.86
N GLY A 95 4.72 -5.19 5.42
CA GLY A 95 4.43 -6.46 6.06
C GLY A 95 3.12 -7.05 5.55
N GLU A 96 3.05 -8.38 5.53
CA GLU A 96 1.82 -9.10 5.20
C GLU A 96 0.85 -9.12 6.39
N TYR A 97 -0.43 -9.33 6.06
CA TYR A 97 -1.44 -9.60 7.08
C TYR A 97 -1.49 -11.10 7.36
N THR A 98 -1.24 -11.49 8.60
CA THR A 98 -1.39 -12.88 9.06
C THR A 98 -2.80 -13.39 8.76
N GLY A 99 -2.91 -14.59 8.18
CA GLY A 99 -4.20 -15.18 7.81
C GLY A 99 -4.81 -14.65 6.52
N CYS A 100 -4.16 -13.71 5.82
CA CYS A 100 -4.57 -13.28 4.49
C CYS A 100 -3.65 -13.90 3.42
N PRO A 101 -4.18 -14.49 2.34
CA PRO A 101 -3.33 -15.02 1.28
C PRO A 101 -2.43 -13.91 0.68
N PRO A 102 -1.14 -14.19 0.37
CA PRO A 102 -0.20 -13.16 -0.05
C PRO A 102 -0.65 -12.34 -1.26
N LEU A 103 -1.38 -12.96 -2.19
CA LEU A 103 -1.87 -12.31 -3.41
C LEU A 103 -3.37 -11.95 -3.39
N ALA A 104 -4.03 -12.04 -2.23
CA ALA A 104 -5.44 -11.69 -2.13
C ALA A 104 -5.66 -10.18 -2.24
N ILE A 105 -6.64 -9.78 -3.05
CA ILE A 105 -7.06 -8.38 -3.19
C ILE A 105 -7.94 -7.91 -2.01
N THR A 106 -8.37 -8.83 -1.15
CA THR A 106 -9.23 -8.61 0.02
C THR A 106 -8.74 -9.47 1.17
N CYS A 107 -8.64 -8.88 2.36
CA CYS A 107 -8.34 -9.55 3.62
C CYS A 107 -9.48 -9.30 4.62
N SER A 108 -9.93 -10.34 5.32
CA SER A 108 -10.97 -10.26 6.34
C SER A 108 -10.43 -10.80 7.66
N PHE A 109 -10.69 -10.09 8.75
CA PHE A 109 -10.25 -10.38 10.11
C PHE A 109 -11.49 -10.45 11.01
N PRO A 110 -12.08 -11.65 11.19
CA PRO A 110 -13.19 -11.82 12.11
C PRO A 110 -12.77 -11.51 13.56
N LEU A 111 -13.77 -11.16 14.39
CA LEU A 111 -13.60 -10.89 15.81
C LEU A 111 -13.42 -12.16 16.64
#